data_AF-A0AB37EBG0-F1
#
_entry.id   AF-A0AB37EBG0-F1
#
_cell.length_a   1.000
_cell.length_b   1.000
_cell.length_c   1.000
_cell.angle_alpha   90.00
_cell.angle_beta   90.00
_cell.angle_gamma   90.00
#
_symmetry.space_group_name_H-M   'P 1'
#
loop_
_entity.id
_entity.type
_entity.pdbx_description
1 polymer ?
#
loop_
_entity_poly.entity_id
_entity_poly.type
_entity_poly.pdbx_seq_one_letter_code
_entity_poly.pdbx_strand_id
1 'polypeptide(L)'
;MNVNVNAGASANANAGSRAFVNARAGGFSGGYGGGGGAAYVTVDQPYPTTIQGLAVEGLAQTVRTPFTAWRRSMKRVVIQAVCIDDRQVPHPASQVKPDREIADGYDGEIYRCLAGTWLQATIADYEGDIKFDHGTTLTCRKHEALWFGGEGKLECRPEKPERDCNERSLLRRYGAGVKILTMYREEEYTEYREEQVQSATVITGAITLDGGVGGRVF
;
A
#
# COMPACT_ATOMS: atom_id res chain seq x y z
N MET A 1 20.72 -39.72 -4.50
CA MET A 1 21.20 -38.60 -5.33
C MET A 1 21.21 -37.36 -4.44
N ASN A 2 22.35 -36.68 -4.31
CA ASN A 2 22.49 -35.50 -3.45
C ASN A 2 22.52 -34.28 -4.36
N VAL A 3 21.53 -33.39 -4.26
CA VAL A 3 21.45 -32.16 -5.06
C VAL A 3 21.73 -30.98 -4.14
N ASN A 4 22.94 -30.45 -4.25
CA ASN A 4 23.35 -29.21 -3.58
C ASN A 4 22.97 -28.03 -4.48
N VAL A 5 22.05 -27.18 -4.01
CA VAL A 5 21.62 -25.97 -4.74
C VAL A 5 22.11 -24.76 -3.96
N ASN A 6 23.20 -24.15 -4.43
CA ASN A 6 23.71 -22.88 -3.92
C ASN A 6 23.21 -21.75 -4.82
N ALA A 7 22.25 -20.95 -4.34
CA ALA A 7 21.74 -19.78 -5.03
C ALA A 7 22.29 -18.50 -4.39
N GLY A 8 23.39 -17.97 -4.94
CA GLY A 8 23.91 -16.66 -4.58
C GLY A 8 23.17 -15.57 -5.35
N ALA A 9 22.39 -14.73 -4.66
CA ALA A 9 21.74 -13.56 -5.24
C ALA A 9 22.42 -12.28 -4.72
N SER A 10 23.12 -11.57 -5.59
CA SER A 10 23.66 -10.23 -5.32
C SER A 10 22.79 -9.19 -6.03
N ALA A 11 22.04 -8.39 -5.27
CA ALA A 11 21.27 -7.26 -5.79
C ALA A 11 21.98 -5.95 -5.45
N ASN A 12 22.42 -5.21 -6.48
CA ASN A 12 23.04 -3.90 -6.32
C ASN A 12 22.11 -2.84 -6.94
N ALA A 13 21.47 -2.02 -6.09
CA ALA A 13 20.53 -0.99 -6.53
C ALA A 13 21.19 0.40 -6.41
N ASN A 14 21.62 0.96 -7.53
CA ASN A 14 22.11 2.34 -7.63
C ASN A 14 20.95 3.26 -8.05
N ALA A 15 20.43 4.05 -7.12
CA ALA A 15 19.47 5.11 -7.40
C ALA A 15 20.20 6.46 -7.54
N GLY A 16 20.54 6.84 -8.76
CA GLY A 16 21.10 8.16 -9.07
C GLY A 16 20.00 9.14 -9.47
N SER A 17 19.62 10.07 -8.59
CA SER A 17 18.73 11.18 -8.91
C SER A 17 19.52 12.30 -9.60
N ARG A 18 19.21 12.56 -10.88
CA ARG A 18 19.75 13.72 -11.61
C ARG A 18 18.70 14.82 -11.63
N ALA A 19 18.84 15.80 -10.75
CA ALA A 19 18.06 17.03 -10.80
C ALA A 19 18.82 18.09 -11.61
N PHE A 20 18.37 18.36 -12.84
CA PHE A 20 18.84 19.49 -13.63
C PHE A 20 17.93 20.69 -13.36
N VAL A 21 18.36 21.59 -12.49
CA VAL A 21 17.72 22.91 -12.30
C VAL A 21 18.43 23.89 -13.22
N ASN A 22 17.74 24.31 -14.29
CA ASN A 22 18.24 25.29 -15.25
C ASN A 22 17.55 26.64 -14.98
N ALA A 23 18.01 27.36 -13.95
CA ALA A 23 17.52 28.69 -13.63
C ALA A 23 18.28 29.72 -14.48
N ARG A 24 17.73 30.10 -15.63
CA ARG A 24 18.20 31.27 -16.40
C ARG A 24 17.59 32.54 -15.83
N ALA A 25 18.27 33.15 -14.87
CA ALA A 25 18.05 34.54 -14.47
C ALA A 25 19.05 35.44 -15.23
N GLY A 26 18.67 35.90 -16.42
CA GLY A 26 19.41 36.90 -17.19
C GLY A 26 19.13 38.29 -16.66
N GLY A 27 19.87 38.69 -15.61
CA GLY A 27 19.87 40.04 -15.07
C GLY A 27 20.50 41.03 -16.06
N PHE A 28 19.78 42.11 -16.34
CA PHE A 28 20.19 43.28 -17.10
C PHE A 28 21.50 43.86 -16.52
N SER A 29 22.59 43.83 -17.28
CA SER A 29 23.82 44.56 -16.93
C SER A 29 23.65 46.04 -17.32
N GLY A 30 23.72 46.91 -16.32
CA GLY A 30 23.64 48.36 -16.48
C GLY A 30 24.72 48.93 -17.39
N GLY A 31 24.28 49.74 -18.36
CA GLY A 31 25.13 50.65 -19.10
C GLY A 31 25.41 51.89 -18.26
N TYR A 32 26.69 52.12 -17.96
CA TYR A 32 27.16 53.37 -17.36
C TYR A 32 27.54 54.37 -18.45
N GLY A 33 26.92 55.55 -18.38
CA GLY A 33 27.61 56.83 -18.40
C GLY A 33 27.89 57.49 -19.75
N GLY A 34 27.33 58.69 -19.94
CA GLY A 34 27.89 59.65 -20.88
C GLY A 34 27.02 60.85 -21.22
N GLY A 35 27.03 61.88 -20.37
CA GLY A 35 27.10 63.27 -20.87
C GLY A 35 25.83 64.13 -20.85
N GLY A 36 25.90 65.20 -20.04
CA GLY A 36 25.57 66.55 -20.50
C GLY A 36 24.26 67.18 -19.99
N GLY A 37 24.39 68.40 -19.46
CA GLY A 37 23.34 69.42 -19.57
C GLY A 37 22.69 69.85 -18.25
N ALA A 38 23.00 71.07 -17.82
CA ALA A 38 22.42 71.74 -16.65
C ALA A 38 20.97 72.20 -16.87
N ALA A 39 20.13 72.07 -15.85
CA ALA A 39 19.02 72.99 -15.55
C ALA A 39 18.56 72.76 -14.10
N TYR A 40 18.63 73.79 -13.26
CA TYR A 40 17.96 73.78 -11.96
C TYR A 40 16.46 73.96 -12.20
N VAL A 41 15.72 72.86 -12.21
CA VAL A 41 14.26 72.87 -12.15
C VAL A 41 13.87 72.27 -10.81
N THR A 42 13.28 73.05 -9.92
CA THR A 42 12.63 72.51 -8.71
C THR A 42 11.34 71.83 -9.16
N VAL A 43 11.41 70.53 -9.40
CA VAL A 43 10.23 69.69 -9.59
C VAL A 43 9.69 69.41 -8.19
N ASP A 44 8.49 69.90 -7.88
CA ASP A 44 7.80 69.50 -6.65
C ASP A 44 7.47 68.00 -6.79
N GLN A 45 8.18 67.16 -6.02
CA GLN A 45 8.02 65.72 -6.10
C GLN A 45 6.69 65.35 -5.41
N PRO A 46 5.77 64.63 -6.06
CA PRO A 46 4.60 64.13 -5.37
C PRO A 46 5.03 63.16 -4.26
N TYR A 47 4.56 63.41 -3.04
CA TYR A 47 4.88 62.59 -1.88
C TYR A 47 4.52 61.11 -2.12
N PRO A 48 5.37 60.16 -1.72
CA PRO A 48 5.11 58.74 -1.90
C PRO A 48 3.85 58.35 -1.13
N THR A 49 2.88 57.75 -1.83
CA THR A 49 1.72 57.17 -1.17
C THR A 49 2.11 55.82 -0.59
N THR A 50 1.97 55.68 0.73
CA THR A 50 2.16 54.42 1.45
C THR A 50 0.83 53.72 1.59
N ILE A 51 0.70 52.51 1.04
CA ILE A 51 -0.43 51.62 1.35
C ILE A 51 -0.09 50.90 2.65
N GLN A 52 -0.79 51.23 3.74
CA GLN A 52 -0.66 50.54 5.02
C GLN A 52 -1.66 49.38 5.08
N GLY A 53 -1.14 48.15 5.14
CA GLY A 53 -1.95 46.94 5.33
C GLY A 53 -2.41 46.26 4.04
N LEU A 54 -1.47 45.91 3.16
CA LEU A 54 -1.77 45.04 2.02
C LEU A 54 -1.95 43.59 2.52
N ALA A 55 -3.19 43.13 2.59
CA ALA A 55 -3.51 41.72 2.80
C ALA A 55 -3.24 40.96 1.50
N VAL A 56 -2.01 40.48 1.32
CA VAL A 56 -1.67 39.58 0.22
C VAL A 56 -2.15 38.19 0.64
N GLU A 57 -3.10 37.62 -0.10
CA GLU A 57 -3.49 36.21 0.05
C GLU A 57 -2.21 35.36 -0.05
N GLY A 58 -1.82 34.73 1.06
CA GLY A 58 -0.62 33.91 1.12
C GLY A 58 -0.73 32.74 0.15
N LEU A 59 0.39 32.38 -0.48
CA LEU A 59 0.49 31.19 -1.32
C LEU A 59 -0.01 29.98 -0.52
N ALA A 60 -1.12 29.37 -0.97
CA ALA A 60 -1.67 28.17 -0.34
C ALA A 60 -0.60 27.07 -0.32
N GLN A 61 -0.11 26.72 0.87
CA GLN A 61 0.84 25.64 1.02
C GLN A 61 0.06 24.33 1.05
N THR A 62 0.22 23.52 0.00
CA THR A 62 -0.32 22.17 -0.05
C THR A 62 0.55 21.26 0.83
N VAL A 63 -0.02 20.76 1.93
CA VAL A 63 0.64 19.79 2.80
C VAL A 63 0.10 18.40 2.45
N ARG A 64 0.97 17.47 2.02
CA ARG A 64 0.61 16.07 1.83
C ARG A 64 0.69 15.33 3.15
N THR A 65 -0.46 14.93 3.69
CA THR A 65 -0.53 14.11 4.91
C THR A 65 -0.83 12.65 4.52
N PRO A 66 0.00 11.67 4.93
CA PRO A 66 -0.31 10.26 4.72
C PRO A 66 -1.44 9.81 5.65
N PHE A 67 -2.42 9.09 5.14
CA PHE A 67 -3.45 8.41 5.92
C PHE A 67 -3.51 6.92 5.58
N THR A 68 -3.88 6.10 6.57
CA THR A 68 -4.03 4.64 6.43
C THR A 68 -5.40 4.31 5.88
N ALA A 69 -5.44 3.63 4.73
CA ALA A 69 -6.65 3.19 4.05
C ALA A 69 -6.61 1.67 3.84
N TRP A 70 -7.78 1.04 3.71
CA TRP A 70 -7.91 -0.42 3.59
C TRP A 70 -8.47 -0.79 2.21
N ARG A 71 -7.81 -1.71 1.49
CA ARG A 71 -8.28 -2.25 0.21
C ARG A 71 -8.46 -3.75 0.37
N ARG A 72 -9.61 -4.25 -0.07
CA ARG A 72 -9.88 -5.68 -0.16
C ARG A 72 -9.31 -6.22 -1.47
N SER A 73 -8.28 -7.05 -1.40
CA SER A 73 -7.73 -7.79 -2.53
C SER A 73 -8.30 -9.21 -2.57
N MET A 74 -8.66 -9.67 -3.77
CA MET A 74 -9.05 -11.06 -4.02
C MET A 74 -7.83 -11.82 -4.52
N LYS A 75 -7.54 -12.98 -3.93
CA LYS A 75 -6.43 -13.82 -4.34
C LYS A 75 -6.86 -15.28 -4.42
N ARG A 76 -6.55 -15.96 -5.52
CA ARG A 76 -6.70 -17.41 -5.62
C ARG A 76 -5.54 -18.08 -4.88
N VAL A 77 -5.87 -19.03 -4.03
CA VAL A 77 -4.91 -19.78 -3.22
C VAL A 77 -5.10 -21.27 -3.41
N VAL A 78 -4.01 -22.01 -3.26
CA VAL A 78 -3.99 -23.46 -3.15
C VAL A 78 -3.65 -23.85 -1.71
N ILE A 79 -4.40 -24.81 -1.19
CA ILE A 79 -4.33 -25.25 0.19
C ILE A 79 -4.00 -26.73 0.19
N GLN A 80 -3.00 -27.10 0.97
CA GLN A 80 -2.71 -28.49 1.31
C GLN A 80 -2.75 -28.65 2.82
N ALA A 81 -3.47 -29.66 3.32
CA ALA A 81 -3.52 -29.95 4.74
C ALA A 81 -2.90 -31.32 5.06
N VAL A 82 -2.24 -31.38 6.20
CA VAL A 82 -1.73 -32.61 6.81
C VAL A 82 -2.20 -32.68 8.25
N CYS A 83 -2.40 -33.90 8.75
CA CYS A 83 -2.74 -34.15 10.14
C CYS A 83 -1.51 -34.64 10.87
N ILE A 84 -1.16 -34.01 11.98
CA ILE A 84 0.02 -34.35 12.75
C ILE A 84 -0.46 -35.06 14.02
N ASP A 85 0.08 -36.25 14.27
CA ASP A 85 -0.23 -37.01 15.48
C ASP A 85 0.61 -36.55 16.68
N ASP A 86 0.35 -37.15 17.84
CA ASP A 86 1.09 -36.86 19.08
C ASP A 86 2.57 -37.23 19.02
N ARG A 87 2.96 -38.05 18.03
CA ARG A 87 4.35 -38.43 17.77
C ARG A 87 5.01 -37.53 16.72
N GLN A 88 4.35 -36.44 16.32
CA GLN A 88 4.80 -35.53 15.26
C GLN A 88 4.95 -36.21 13.89
N VAL A 89 4.24 -37.31 13.65
CA VAL A 89 4.22 -38.00 12.35
C VAL A 89 3.11 -37.39 11.49
N PRO A 90 3.44 -36.90 10.29
CA PRO A 90 2.45 -36.35 9.38
C PRO A 90 1.66 -37.47 8.68
N HIS A 91 0.34 -37.34 8.69
CA HIS A 91 -0.64 -38.17 8.03
C HIS A 91 -1.46 -37.34 7.04
N PRO A 92 -2.05 -37.96 6.00
CA PRO A 92 -2.91 -37.23 5.08
C PRO A 92 -4.15 -36.68 5.78
N ALA A 93 -4.47 -35.41 5.56
CA ALA A 93 -5.73 -34.83 5.99
C ALA A 93 -6.90 -35.31 5.14
N SER A 94 -8.04 -35.54 5.79
CA SER A 94 -9.24 -35.98 5.12
C SER A 94 -9.93 -34.80 4.45
N GLN A 95 -10.20 -34.91 3.15
CA GLN A 95 -11.01 -33.93 2.43
C GLN A 95 -12.49 -34.19 2.72
N VAL A 96 -13.27 -33.15 2.97
CA VAL A 96 -14.73 -33.32 3.21
C VAL A 96 -15.51 -33.50 1.91
N LYS A 97 -14.95 -33.02 0.80
CA LYS A 97 -15.54 -33.06 -0.54
C LYS A 97 -14.52 -33.49 -1.59
N PRO A 98 -14.96 -34.08 -2.72
CA PRO A 98 -14.05 -34.50 -3.79
C PRO A 98 -13.48 -33.32 -4.59
N ASP A 99 -14.25 -32.24 -4.75
CA ASP A 99 -13.94 -31.16 -5.70
C ASP A 99 -12.66 -30.43 -5.32
N ARG A 100 -11.71 -30.35 -6.25
CA ARG A 100 -10.45 -29.63 -6.05
C ARG A 100 -10.68 -28.12 -5.96
N GLU A 101 -11.55 -27.59 -6.80
CA GLU A 101 -11.93 -26.18 -6.79
C GLU A 101 -13.16 -26.00 -5.91
N ILE A 102 -13.06 -25.07 -4.96
CA ILE A 102 -14.16 -24.70 -4.08
C ILE A 102 -14.80 -23.44 -4.64
N ALA A 103 -16.11 -23.50 -4.88
CA ALA A 103 -16.85 -22.39 -5.46
C ALA A 103 -16.88 -21.16 -4.53
N ASP A 104 -16.90 -19.99 -5.15
CA ASP A 104 -17.10 -18.73 -4.44
C ASP A 104 -18.47 -18.74 -3.74
N GLY A 105 -18.49 -18.43 -2.44
CA GLY A 105 -19.70 -18.52 -1.61
C GLY A 105 -19.91 -19.88 -0.92
N TYR A 106 -19.01 -20.85 -1.10
CA TYR A 106 -19.02 -22.02 -0.25
C TYR A 106 -18.77 -21.64 1.21
N ASP A 107 -19.60 -22.17 2.10
CA ASP A 107 -19.48 -22.02 3.54
C ASP A 107 -19.51 -23.42 4.20
N GLY A 108 -18.34 -23.92 4.60
CA GLY A 108 -18.21 -25.28 5.08
C GLY A 108 -16.79 -25.74 5.40
N GLU A 109 -16.72 -26.93 5.97
CA GLU A 109 -15.47 -27.65 6.22
C GLU A 109 -14.84 -28.08 4.89
N ILE A 110 -13.54 -27.81 4.73
CA ILE A 110 -12.75 -28.26 3.59
C ILE A 110 -11.82 -29.41 3.94
N TYR A 111 -11.28 -29.43 5.16
CA TYR A 111 -10.44 -30.50 5.68
C TYR A 111 -10.74 -30.84 7.13
N ARG A 112 -10.57 -32.12 7.48
CA ARG A 112 -10.66 -32.65 8.84
C ARG A 112 -9.54 -33.61 9.15
N CYS A 113 -9.23 -33.75 10.42
CA CYS A 113 -8.22 -34.65 10.93
C CYS A 113 -8.82 -35.78 11.77
N LEU A 114 -8.15 -36.94 11.75
CA LEU A 114 -8.53 -38.08 12.59
C LEU A 114 -8.46 -37.69 14.07
N ALA A 115 -9.33 -38.29 14.88
CA ALA A 115 -9.32 -38.08 16.32
C ALA A 115 -7.93 -38.28 16.93
N GLY A 116 -7.53 -37.35 17.80
CA GLY A 116 -6.21 -37.33 18.44
C GLY A 116 -5.09 -36.64 17.63
N THR A 117 -5.33 -36.28 16.37
CA THR A 117 -4.40 -35.51 15.54
C THR A 117 -4.84 -34.06 15.40
N TRP A 118 -3.90 -33.16 15.11
CA TRP A 118 -4.16 -31.74 14.87
C TRP A 118 -3.83 -31.38 13.42
N LEU A 119 -4.44 -30.32 12.89
CA LEU A 119 -4.37 -29.99 11.47
C LEU A 119 -3.34 -28.89 11.22
N GLN A 120 -2.45 -29.11 10.25
CA GLN A 120 -1.60 -28.07 9.69
C GLN A 120 -1.93 -27.89 8.21
N ALA A 121 -2.40 -26.70 7.85
CA ALA A 121 -2.69 -26.30 6.48
C ALA A 121 -1.60 -25.37 5.97
N THR A 122 -1.12 -25.60 4.75
CA THR A 122 -0.24 -24.70 4.02
C THR A 122 -1.04 -24.05 2.91
N ILE A 123 -1.04 -22.73 2.89
CA ILE A 123 -1.82 -21.87 1.99
C ILE A 123 -0.82 -21.12 1.13
N ALA A 124 -0.84 -21.36 -0.17
CA ALA A 124 0.05 -20.72 -1.13
C ALA A 124 -0.74 -20.07 -2.26
N ASP A 125 -0.10 -19.16 -2.97
CA ASP A 125 -0.73 -18.48 -4.10
C ASP A 125 -0.90 -19.42 -5.29
N TYR A 126 -2.04 -19.31 -5.97
CA TYR A 126 -2.34 -20.12 -7.15
C TYR A 126 -2.34 -19.26 -8.42
N GLU A 127 -1.29 -19.43 -9.22
CA GLU A 127 -1.10 -18.74 -10.50
C GLU A 127 -1.28 -19.68 -11.71
N GLY A 128 -1.96 -20.81 -11.51
CA GLY A 128 -2.16 -21.87 -12.52
C GLY A 128 -1.31 -23.13 -12.26
N ASP A 129 -0.27 -23.01 -11.43
CA ASP A 129 0.55 -24.13 -10.96
C ASP A 129 0.33 -24.38 -9.45
N ILE A 130 0.44 -25.64 -9.02
CA ILE A 130 0.42 -26.01 -7.61
C ILE A 130 1.86 -25.96 -7.08
N LYS A 131 2.21 -24.88 -6.38
CA LYS A 131 3.51 -24.68 -5.71
C LYS A 131 3.29 -24.15 -4.31
N PHE A 132 4.12 -24.59 -3.36
CA PHE A 132 4.00 -24.21 -1.94
C PHE A 132 5.22 -23.44 -1.41
N ASP A 133 6.10 -22.97 -2.29
CA ASP A 133 7.41 -22.37 -1.95
C ASP A 133 7.30 -21.13 -1.06
N HIS A 134 6.21 -20.37 -1.18
CA HIS A 134 5.92 -19.17 -0.39
C HIS A 134 4.62 -19.30 0.42
N GLY A 135 4.27 -20.53 0.79
CA GLY A 135 3.05 -20.80 1.54
C GLY A 135 3.11 -20.33 2.99
N THR A 136 2.00 -19.81 3.50
CA THR A 136 1.80 -19.56 4.93
C THR A 136 1.14 -20.77 5.57
N THR A 137 1.47 -21.05 6.82
CA THR A 137 0.89 -22.18 7.56
C THR A 137 -0.15 -21.70 8.55
N LEU A 138 -1.31 -22.36 8.55
CA LEU A 138 -2.37 -22.23 9.55
C LEU A 138 -2.48 -23.55 10.31
N THR A 139 -2.54 -23.47 11.64
CA THR A 139 -2.63 -24.64 12.52
C THR A 139 -3.94 -24.63 13.27
N CYS A 140 -4.71 -25.71 13.16
CA CYS A 140 -5.93 -25.93 13.95
C CYS A 140 -5.66 -26.95 15.05
N ARG A 141 -6.37 -26.80 16.18
CA ARG A 141 -6.26 -27.70 17.34
C ARG A 141 -6.91 -29.05 17.04
N LYS A 142 -6.73 -30.00 17.96
CA LYS A 142 -7.47 -31.26 17.93
C LYS A 142 -8.98 -30.98 17.99
N HIS A 143 -9.77 -31.76 17.26
CA HIS A 143 -11.22 -31.57 17.11
C HIS A 143 -11.63 -30.26 16.43
N GLU A 144 -10.69 -29.59 15.75
CA GLU A 144 -11.00 -28.49 14.84
C GLU A 144 -10.83 -28.93 13.39
N ALA A 145 -11.72 -28.45 12.55
CA ALA A 145 -11.68 -28.58 11.10
C ALA A 145 -11.21 -27.27 10.46
N LEU A 146 -10.57 -27.38 9.30
CA LEU A 146 -10.33 -26.20 8.48
C LEU A 146 -11.63 -25.84 7.77
N TRP A 147 -12.14 -24.65 8.08
CA TRP A 147 -13.37 -24.11 7.54
C TRP A 147 -13.06 -23.02 6.52
N PHE A 148 -13.78 -23.05 5.41
CA PHE A 148 -13.83 -21.95 4.45
C PHE A 148 -15.23 -21.39 4.43
N GLY A 149 -15.34 -20.09 4.65
CA GLY A 149 -16.62 -19.40 4.72
C GLY A 149 -16.39 -17.94 5.09
N GLY A 150 -17.45 -17.22 5.42
CA GLY A 150 -17.37 -15.87 5.98
C GLY A 150 -16.47 -14.93 5.17
N GLU A 151 -17.04 -14.28 4.14
CA GLU A 151 -16.28 -13.33 3.31
C GLU A 151 -15.01 -13.92 2.66
N GLY A 152 -14.98 -15.25 2.46
CA GLY A 152 -13.88 -16.02 1.89
C GLY A 152 -12.60 -15.98 2.73
N LYS A 153 -12.74 -16.22 4.03
CA LYS A 153 -11.66 -16.39 4.99
C LYS A 153 -11.48 -17.87 5.34
N LEU A 154 -10.28 -18.21 5.77
CA LEU A 154 -9.95 -19.53 6.32
C LEU A 154 -9.86 -19.43 7.82
N GLU A 155 -10.53 -20.32 8.52
CA GLU A 155 -10.57 -20.33 9.97
C GLU A 155 -10.60 -21.77 10.51
N CYS A 156 -10.05 -21.93 11.71
CA CYS A 156 -10.16 -23.17 12.46
C CYS A 156 -11.44 -23.11 13.29
N ARG A 157 -12.32 -24.09 13.09
CA ARG A 157 -13.60 -24.20 13.83
C ARG A 157 -13.78 -25.58 14.40
N PRO A 158 -14.51 -25.73 15.51
CA PRO A 158 -14.89 -27.05 16.02
C PRO A 158 -15.53 -27.87 14.91
N GLU A 159 -15.06 -29.11 14.76
CA GLU A 159 -15.55 -30.01 13.74
C GLU A 159 -17.03 -30.36 13.96
N LYS A 160 -17.78 -30.51 12.87
CA LYS A 160 -19.18 -30.93 12.91
C LYS A 160 -19.27 -32.36 13.46
N PRO A 161 -20.21 -32.62 14.39
CA PRO A 161 -20.40 -33.95 14.93
C PRO A 161 -20.82 -34.90 13.81
N GLU A 162 -20.07 -35.99 13.67
CA GLU A 162 -20.26 -37.02 12.66
C GLU A 162 -19.88 -38.38 13.26
N ARG A 163 -20.07 -39.46 12.52
CA ARG A 163 -19.75 -40.82 13.00
C ARG A 163 -18.25 -40.99 13.27
N ASP A 164 -17.89 -41.79 14.28
CA ASP A 164 -16.51 -42.06 14.73
C ASP A 164 -15.50 -42.51 13.65
N CYS A 165 -15.96 -42.98 12.49
CA CYS A 165 -15.10 -43.44 11.38
C CYS A 165 -15.18 -42.54 10.13
N ASN A 166 -15.76 -41.35 10.25
CA ASN A 166 -16.03 -40.50 9.11
C ASN A 166 -14.76 -40.07 8.37
N GLU A 167 -13.74 -39.61 9.09
CA GLU A 167 -12.48 -39.11 8.52
C GLU A 167 -11.75 -40.23 7.76
N ARG A 168 -11.80 -41.45 8.30
CA ARG A 168 -11.24 -42.64 7.62
C ARG A 168 -12.04 -42.98 6.35
N SER A 169 -13.36 -42.82 6.39
CA SER A 169 -14.23 -43.03 5.23
C SER A 169 -13.99 -41.97 4.16
N LEU A 170 -13.80 -40.72 4.55
CA LEU A 170 -13.44 -39.60 3.67
C LEU A 170 -12.08 -39.83 3.02
N LEU A 171 -11.07 -40.29 3.76
CA LEU A 171 -9.76 -40.65 3.20
C LEU A 171 -9.85 -41.79 2.19
N ARG A 172 -10.70 -42.79 2.42
CA ARG A 172 -10.93 -43.86 1.43
C ARG A 172 -11.67 -43.39 0.20
N ARG A 173 -12.57 -42.41 0.34
CA ARG A 173 -13.44 -41.94 -0.74
C ARG A 173 -12.78 -40.87 -1.60
N TYR A 174 -12.10 -39.90 -0.98
CA TYR A 174 -11.56 -38.72 -1.65
C TYR A 174 -10.02 -38.64 -1.59
N GLY A 175 -9.38 -39.42 -0.73
CA GLY A 175 -7.93 -39.41 -0.57
C GLY A 175 -7.38 -38.10 -0.01
N ALA A 176 -6.06 -38.03 0.01
CA ALA A 176 -5.32 -36.79 0.25
C ALA A 176 -5.36 -35.92 -1.01
N GLY A 177 -5.33 -34.61 -0.85
CA GLY A 177 -5.35 -33.71 -2.00
C GLY A 177 -5.23 -32.24 -1.61
N VAL A 178 -5.32 -31.38 -2.61
CA VAL A 178 -5.26 -29.92 -2.47
C VAL A 178 -6.63 -29.31 -2.75
N LYS A 179 -6.91 -28.14 -2.14
CA LYS A 179 -8.07 -27.31 -2.47
C LYS A 179 -7.62 -25.99 -3.08
N ILE A 180 -8.30 -25.55 -4.11
CA ILE A 180 -8.08 -24.25 -4.76
C ILE A 180 -9.33 -23.41 -4.50
N LEU A 181 -9.16 -22.22 -3.95
CA LEU A 181 -10.27 -21.33 -3.63
C LEU A 181 -9.88 -19.86 -3.71
N THR A 182 -10.86 -18.98 -3.74
CA THR A 182 -10.65 -17.53 -3.71
C THR A 182 -10.71 -17.04 -2.27
N MET A 183 -9.62 -16.46 -1.78
CA MET A 183 -9.53 -15.87 -0.45
C MET A 183 -9.54 -14.34 -0.56
N TYR A 184 -10.22 -13.68 0.38
CA TYR A 184 -10.22 -12.21 0.47
C TYR A 184 -9.24 -11.78 1.56
N ARG A 185 -8.32 -10.89 1.20
CA ARG A 185 -7.39 -10.28 2.15
C ARG A 185 -7.67 -8.78 2.22
N GLU A 186 -7.67 -8.24 3.43
CA GLU A 186 -7.65 -6.80 3.65
C GLU A 186 -6.19 -6.37 3.71
N GLU A 187 -5.78 -5.50 2.79
CA GLU A 187 -4.45 -4.90 2.75
C GLU A 187 -4.54 -3.44 3.17
N GLU A 188 -3.70 -3.05 4.14
CA GLU A 188 -3.52 -1.67 4.54
C GLU A 188 -2.61 -0.98 3.52
N TYR A 189 -3.05 0.13 2.96
CA TYR A 189 -2.26 0.97 2.07
C TYR A 189 -2.22 2.40 2.58
N THR A 190 -1.07 3.05 2.39
CA THR A 190 -0.90 4.47 2.73
C THR A 190 -1.30 5.31 1.54
N GLU A 191 -2.31 6.16 1.70
CA GLU A 191 -2.73 7.12 0.69
C GLU A 191 -2.39 8.54 1.15
N TYR A 192 -2.07 9.43 0.20
CA TYR A 192 -1.70 10.81 0.51
C TYR A 192 -2.86 11.73 0.16
N ARG A 193 -3.38 12.45 1.15
CA ARG A 193 -4.33 13.55 0.91
C ARG A 193 -3.57 14.87 0.91
N GLU A 194 -3.85 15.71 -0.09
CA GLU A 194 -3.39 17.09 -0.10
C GLU A 194 -4.37 17.96 0.69
N GLU A 195 -3.89 18.54 1.78
CA GLU A 195 -4.63 19.50 2.59
C GLU A 195 -4.04 20.89 2.35
N GLN A 196 -4.87 21.83 1.91
CA GLN A 196 -4.45 23.22 1.70
C GLN A 196 -4.47 23.94 3.05
N VAL A 197 -3.29 24.16 3.62
CA VAL A 197 -3.16 24.95 4.83
C VAL A 197 -3.01 26.42 4.40
N GLN A 198 -4.04 27.23 4.65
CA GLN A 198 -3.97 28.67 4.43
C GLN A 198 -3.07 29.28 5.51
N SER A 199 -1.79 29.53 5.19
CA SER A 199 -0.96 30.40 6.02
C SER A 199 -1.30 31.85 5.69
N ALA A 200 -2.07 32.52 6.54
CA ALA A 200 -2.25 33.96 6.47
C ALA A 200 -0.93 34.64 6.88
N THR A 201 -0.02 34.88 5.94
CA THR A 201 1.15 35.73 6.15
C THR A 201 0.75 37.19 5.99
N VAL A 202 0.57 37.89 7.12
CA VAL A 202 0.44 39.36 7.11
C VAL A 202 1.84 39.95 6.98
N ILE A 203 2.19 40.44 5.78
CA ILE A 203 3.42 41.21 5.59
C ILE A 203 3.16 42.62 6.13
N THR A 204 3.68 42.93 7.32
CA THR A 204 3.71 44.28 7.90
C THR A 204 4.82 45.13 7.26
N GLY A 205 4.77 45.31 5.94
CA GLY A 205 5.70 46.15 5.19
C GLY A 205 4.96 47.26 4.45
N ALA A 206 5.37 48.51 4.64
CA ALA A 206 4.85 49.63 3.86
C ALA A 206 5.44 49.56 2.44
N ILE A 207 4.59 49.36 1.43
CA ILE A 207 4.98 49.45 0.02
C ILE A 207 4.84 50.93 -0.39
N THR A 208 5.95 51.56 -0.72
CA THR A 208 6.01 52.93 -1.25
C THR A 208 6.03 52.88 -2.77
N LEU A 209 4.96 53.36 -3.41
CA LEU A 209 4.89 53.47 -4.87
C LEU A 209 5.50 54.81 -5.31
N ASP A 210 6.79 54.81 -5.63
CA ASP A 210 7.47 55.97 -6.22
C ASP A 210 7.39 55.88 -7.74
N GLY A 211 6.28 56.37 -8.29
CA GLY A 211 5.95 56.24 -9.72
C GLY A 211 5.18 57.45 -10.24
N GLY A 212 5.76 58.65 -10.09
CA GLY A 212 5.20 59.87 -10.68
C GLY A 212 5.57 60.04 -12.16
N VAL A 213 4.67 59.70 -13.09
CA VAL A 213 4.77 60.10 -14.50
C VAL A 213 3.69 61.14 -14.84
N GLY A 214 4.12 62.38 -15.10
CA GLY A 214 3.27 63.39 -15.77
C GLY A 214 3.24 64.79 -15.15
N GLY A 215 4.33 65.55 -15.25
CA GLY A 215 4.28 67.01 -15.13
C GLY A 215 3.91 67.64 -16.48
N ARG A 216 2.84 68.44 -16.51
CA ARG A 216 2.41 69.21 -17.69
C ARG A 216 3.29 70.45 -17.84
N VAL A 217 3.85 70.70 -19.02
CA VAL A 217 4.61 71.91 -19.35
C VAL A 217 3.63 72.96 -19.90
N PHE A 218 3.65 74.18 -19.36
CA PHE A 218 3.11 75.38 -20.01
C PHE A 218 4.28 76.21 -20.54
#